data_AF-A0A748W5S1-F1
#
_entry.id   AF-A0A748W5S1-F1
#
_cell.length_a   1.000
_cell.length_b   1.000
_cell.length_c   1.000
_cell.angle_alpha   90.00
_cell.angle_beta   90.00
_cell.angle_gamma   90.00
#
_symmetry.space_group_name_H-M   'P 1'
#
loop_
_entity.id
_entity.type
_entity.pdbx_description
1 polymer ?
#
loop_
_entity_poly.entity_id
_entity_poly.type
_entity_poly.pdbx_seq_one_letter_code
_entity_poly.pdbx_strand_id
1 'polypeptide(L)'
;LIFHPPLLYMGYVGFSVAFAFAIAALLSGRLDSAFTRFARPWTLAAWVFLTLGIVLGSAWAYYELGWGGWWFWDPVENASFMPWLAGTALLHSLAVTEQRAGFKAWTLLLSICAFSLCLLGTFLVRSGVLVSVHAFASDPARGMFILAFMVLVTGGSLLLFAVRGHRVRSRVNNALWSRESLLLGNNVLLMAAMLVVLLGTLLPLVHKQLGLGSISVGEPFFNTMFTWLMVPFALLLGVGPLVRWGRDRPRNIRKLLWAAVVTTLVLSVLLPWLLEDKIIAMTAVGMAMACWIAVLAVAEAVQRVSRGTKTSLSYWGMVAAHLGLAVTITGIAFSQNYSVERDVRMRAGDSVTIHDYRFTFREVRDITGPNYRGGVALIGVTRHGEPEAVLHAEKRLYNTSRMVMTEAAIDGGLTRDLYAALGEELDNGAWAVRLYYKPFVRWIWAGGLLMALGGLLCLVDPRYRRRKPLPEAG
;
A
#
# COMPACT_ATOMS: atom_id res chain seq x y z
N LEU A 1 -4.65 16.04 -10.18
CA LEU A 1 -3.71 15.38 -9.24
C LEU A 1 -2.69 14.49 -10.00
N ILE A 2 -1.72 15.09 -10.71
CA ILE A 2 -0.75 14.34 -11.57
C ILE A 2 0.55 13.99 -10.81
N PHE A 3 0.56 14.07 -9.48
CA PHE A 3 1.79 13.87 -8.71
C PHE A 3 2.17 12.39 -8.52
N HIS A 4 1.22 11.47 -8.57
CA HIS A 4 1.48 10.06 -8.26
C HIS A 4 2.42 9.35 -9.28
N PRO A 5 2.34 9.57 -10.62
CA PRO A 5 3.21 8.85 -11.55
C PRO A 5 4.71 9.21 -11.39
N PRO A 6 5.11 10.49 -11.21
CA PRO A 6 6.49 10.82 -10.88
C PRO A 6 7.00 10.16 -9.58
N LEU A 7 6.16 10.05 -8.54
CA LEU A 7 6.55 9.38 -7.29
C LEU A 7 6.74 7.87 -7.49
N LEU A 8 5.83 7.21 -8.20
CA LEU A 8 5.97 5.79 -8.56
C LEU A 8 7.27 5.56 -9.35
N TYR A 9 7.56 6.42 -10.33
CA TYR A 9 8.79 6.36 -11.11
C TYR A 9 10.04 6.53 -10.24
N MET A 10 10.06 7.51 -9.32
CA MET A 10 11.16 7.68 -8.38
C MET A 10 11.34 6.46 -7.47
N GLY A 11 10.25 5.82 -7.05
CA GLY A 11 10.29 4.55 -6.32
C GLY A 11 10.95 3.43 -7.13
N TYR A 12 10.52 3.24 -8.38
CA TYR A 12 11.04 2.19 -9.27
C TYR A 12 12.52 2.38 -9.58
N VAL A 13 12.91 3.61 -9.96
CA VAL A 13 14.32 3.94 -10.23
C VAL A 13 15.15 3.84 -8.96
N GLY A 14 14.61 4.19 -7.80
CA GLY A 14 15.31 4.06 -6.52
C GLY A 14 15.75 2.62 -6.21
N PHE A 15 14.93 1.61 -6.54
CA PHE A 15 15.31 0.20 -6.36
C PHE A 15 16.46 -0.25 -7.27
N SER A 16 16.73 0.45 -8.39
CA SER A 16 17.87 0.14 -9.26
C SER A 16 19.21 0.25 -8.55
N VAL A 17 19.33 1.12 -7.54
CA VAL A 17 20.55 1.30 -6.76
C VAL A 17 20.81 0.07 -5.88
N ALA A 18 19.78 -0.41 -5.18
CA ALA A 18 19.87 -1.63 -4.37
C ALA A 18 20.18 -2.86 -5.25
N PHE A 19 19.61 -2.91 -6.46
CA PHE A 19 19.93 -3.90 -7.47
C PHE A 19 21.40 -3.84 -7.91
N ALA A 20 21.90 -2.67 -8.30
CA ALA A 20 23.27 -2.49 -8.77
C ALA A 20 24.29 -2.93 -7.71
N PHE A 21 24.07 -2.56 -6.44
CA PHE A 21 24.88 -3.04 -5.33
C PHE A 21 24.81 -4.56 -5.15
N ALA A 22 23.65 -5.17 -5.38
CA ALA A 22 23.50 -6.63 -5.27
C ALA A 22 24.28 -7.36 -6.37
N ILE A 23 24.22 -6.87 -7.61
CA ILE A 23 25.03 -7.38 -8.73
C ILE A 23 26.52 -7.23 -8.44
N ALA A 24 26.95 -6.07 -7.97
CA ALA A 24 28.34 -5.83 -7.60
C ALA A 24 28.83 -6.80 -6.51
N ALA A 25 28.01 -7.06 -5.48
CA ALA A 25 28.34 -8.01 -4.42
C ALA A 25 28.43 -9.47 -4.91
N LEU A 26 27.58 -9.87 -5.86
CA LEU A 26 27.65 -11.20 -6.49
C LEU A 26 28.89 -11.36 -7.38
N LEU A 27 29.25 -10.31 -8.12
CA LEU A 27 30.44 -10.30 -8.98
C LEU A 27 31.74 -10.28 -8.15
N SER A 28 31.80 -9.51 -7.07
CA SER A 28 32.96 -9.49 -6.16
C SER A 28 33.05 -10.73 -5.28
N GLY A 29 31.92 -11.44 -5.07
CA GLY A 29 31.82 -12.55 -4.14
C GLY A 29 31.91 -12.14 -2.66
N ARG A 30 31.82 -10.84 -2.36
CA ARG A 30 31.90 -10.29 -1.00
C ARG A 30 30.73 -9.33 -0.75
N LEU A 31 30.07 -9.52 0.39
CA LEU A 31 29.06 -8.59 0.89
C LEU A 31 29.61 -7.94 2.15
N ASP A 32 30.24 -6.79 1.93
CA ASP A 32 30.90 -5.98 2.93
C ASP A 32 29.88 -5.10 3.68
N SER A 33 30.25 -4.61 4.86
CA SER A 33 29.43 -3.68 5.64
C SER A 33 29.12 -2.38 4.90
N ALA A 34 29.91 -2.03 3.89
CA ALA A 34 29.62 -0.94 2.97
C ALA A 34 28.31 -1.16 2.19
N PHE A 35 28.02 -2.40 1.75
CA PHE A 35 26.78 -2.72 1.03
C PHE A 35 25.55 -2.35 1.85
N THR A 36 25.44 -2.83 3.09
CA THR A 36 24.26 -2.56 3.93
C THR A 36 24.14 -1.08 4.27
N ARG A 37 25.27 -0.40 4.51
CA ARG A 37 25.31 1.04 4.81
C ARG A 37 24.78 1.89 3.65
N PHE A 38 25.07 1.52 2.41
CA PHE A 38 24.61 2.27 1.23
C PHE A 38 23.25 1.79 0.73
N ALA A 39 22.99 0.48 0.67
CA ALA A 39 21.73 -0.05 0.14
C ALA A 39 20.53 0.41 0.96
N ARG A 40 20.63 0.43 2.30
CA ARG A 40 19.49 0.73 3.17
C ARG A 40 18.86 2.12 2.98
N PRO A 41 19.59 3.24 2.96
CA PRO A 41 18.99 4.55 2.71
C PRO A 41 18.39 4.65 1.30
N TRP A 42 19.00 4.04 0.28
CA TRP A 42 18.43 4.04 -1.08
C TRP A 42 17.14 3.21 -1.16
N THR A 43 17.12 2.03 -0.54
CA THR A 43 15.90 1.22 -0.42
C THR A 43 14.80 1.96 0.36
N LEU A 44 15.15 2.65 1.45
CA LEU A 44 14.19 3.45 2.21
C LEU A 44 13.61 4.60 1.38
N ALA A 45 14.45 5.33 0.65
CA ALA A 45 13.99 6.41 -0.23
C ALA A 45 13.06 5.89 -1.33
N ALA A 46 13.46 4.80 -2.00
CA ALA A 46 12.64 4.12 -2.99
C ALA A 46 11.27 3.69 -2.42
N TRP A 47 11.28 3.09 -1.24
CA TRP A 47 10.07 2.64 -0.55
C TRP A 47 9.15 3.80 -0.14
N VAL A 48 9.71 4.93 0.33
CA VAL A 48 8.93 6.13 0.66
C VAL A 48 8.23 6.69 -0.58
N PHE A 49 8.97 6.88 -1.67
CA PHE A 49 8.40 7.39 -2.92
C PHE A 49 7.34 6.46 -3.50
N LEU A 50 7.58 5.14 -3.45
CA LEU A 50 6.60 4.15 -3.89
C LEU A 50 5.35 4.15 -3.00
N THR A 51 5.51 4.25 -1.67
CA THR A 51 4.38 4.36 -0.74
C THR A 51 3.53 5.59 -1.04
N LEU A 52 4.15 6.76 -1.21
CA LEU A 52 3.43 8.00 -1.55
C LEU A 52 2.77 7.92 -2.92
N GLY A 53 3.44 7.31 -3.92
CA GLY A 53 2.88 7.11 -5.25
C GLY A 53 1.62 6.22 -5.21
N ILE A 54 1.64 5.12 -4.46
CA ILE A 54 0.48 4.23 -4.28
C ILE A 54 -0.66 4.96 -3.55
N VAL A 55 -0.35 5.67 -2.46
CA VAL A 55 -1.35 6.40 -1.66
C VAL A 55 -2.02 7.50 -2.47
N LEU A 56 -1.25 8.31 -3.19
CA LEU A 56 -1.80 9.37 -4.03
C LEU A 56 -2.52 8.83 -5.26
N GLY A 57 -2.09 7.69 -5.81
CA GLY A 57 -2.79 7.01 -6.90
C GLY A 57 -4.16 6.49 -6.46
N SER A 58 -4.21 5.79 -5.32
CA SER A 58 -5.45 5.32 -4.69
C SER A 58 -6.40 6.48 -4.36
N ALA A 59 -5.88 7.58 -3.81
CA ALA A 59 -6.67 8.78 -3.58
C ALA A 59 -7.20 9.33 -4.91
N TRP A 60 -6.34 9.54 -5.90
CA TRP A 60 -6.76 10.06 -7.20
C TRP A 60 -7.87 9.20 -7.85
N ALA A 61 -7.75 7.87 -7.82
CA ALA A 61 -8.77 6.97 -8.35
C ALA A 61 -10.14 7.19 -7.68
N TYR A 62 -10.15 7.42 -6.37
CA TYR A 62 -11.37 7.73 -5.61
C TYR A 62 -12.02 9.05 -6.06
N TYR A 63 -11.25 10.10 -6.31
CA TYR A 63 -11.76 11.41 -6.76
C TYR A 63 -12.21 11.41 -8.24
N GLU A 64 -11.50 10.71 -9.12
CA GLU A 64 -11.63 10.90 -10.58
C GLU A 64 -12.44 9.81 -11.31
N LEU A 65 -12.63 8.62 -10.73
CA LEU A 65 -13.22 7.51 -11.50
C LEU A 65 -14.74 7.35 -11.28
N GLY A 66 -15.36 8.09 -10.36
CA GLY A 66 -16.81 8.14 -10.20
C GLY A 66 -17.49 6.85 -9.68
N TRP A 67 -16.74 5.81 -9.32
CA TRP A 67 -17.27 4.52 -8.82
C TRP A 67 -17.11 4.34 -7.30
N GLY A 68 -16.62 5.36 -6.59
CA GLY A 68 -16.54 5.37 -5.13
C GLY A 68 -15.57 4.38 -4.49
N GLY A 69 -14.68 3.73 -5.26
CA GLY A 69 -13.64 2.84 -4.73
C GLY A 69 -12.25 3.45 -4.73
N TRP A 70 -11.36 2.86 -3.94
CA TRP A 70 -9.99 3.33 -3.70
C TRP A 70 -8.91 2.32 -4.15
N TRP A 71 -9.32 1.10 -4.48
CA TRP A 71 -8.46 0.01 -4.96
C TRP A 71 -9.33 -1.07 -5.62
N PHE A 72 -8.94 -1.55 -6.80
CA PHE A 72 -9.70 -2.53 -7.58
C PHE A 72 -8.91 -3.80 -7.91
N TRP A 73 -7.68 -3.93 -7.41
CA TRP A 73 -6.73 -4.96 -7.84
C TRP A 73 -6.49 -4.96 -9.36
N ASP A 74 -6.57 -3.77 -9.97
CA ASP A 74 -6.29 -3.57 -11.38
C ASP A 74 -4.80 -3.85 -11.69
N PRO A 75 -4.44 -4.36 -12.88
CA PRO A 75 -3.05 -4.67 -13.19
C PRO A 75 -2.05 -3.54 -12.98
N VAL A 76 -2.42 -2.27 -13.17
CA VAL A 76 -1.54 -1.11 -12.93
C VAL A 76 -1.34 -0.87 -11.43
N GLU A 77 -2.40 -1.03 -10.64
CA GLU A 77 -2.33 -0.99 -9.17
C GLU A 77 -1.42 -2.12 -8.65
N ASN A 78 -1.68 -3.35 -9.10
CA ASN A 78 -0.89 -4.54 -8.74
C ASN A 78 0.58 -4.41 -9.14
N ALA A 79 0.85 -3.85 -10.32
CA ALA A 79 2.21 -3.59 -10.81
C ALA A 79 3.02 -2.71 -9.84
N SER A 80 2.39 -1.74 -9.19
CA SER A 80 3.03 -0.89 -8.17
C SER A 80 3.13 -1.57 -6.81
N PHE A 81 2.18 -2.43 -6.46
CA PHE A 81 2.12 -3.07 -5.15
C PHE A 81 3.13 -4.22 -4.98
N MET A 82 3.39 -4.99 -6.04
CA MET A 82 4.38 -6.08 -6.01
C MET A 82 5.79 -5.64 -5.57
N PRO A 83 6.42 -4.61 -6.20
CA PRO A 83 7.73 -4.13 -5.74
C PRO A 83 7.66 -3.47 -4.36
N TRP A 84 6.51 -2.93 -3.94
CA TRP A 84 6.34 -2.41 -2.58
C TRP A 84 6.41 -3.52 -1.52
N LEU A 85 5.77 -4.66 -1.76
CA LEU A 85 5.84 -5.85 -0.89
C LEU A 85 7.27 -6.41 -0.81
N ALA A 86 7.91 -6.60 -1.97
CA ALA A 86 9.30 -7.07 -2.03
C ALA A 86 10.29 -6.06 -1.39
N GLY A 87 10.07 -4.76 -1.62
CA GLY A 87 10.85 -3.68 -1.02
C GLY A 87 10.69 -3.62 0.51
N THR A 88 9.48 -3.85 1.02
CA THR A 88 9.22 -3.95 2.47
C THR A 88 9.97 -5.13 3.07
N ALA A 89 9.95 -6.30 2.41
CA ALA A 89 10.74 -7.45 2.84
C ALA A 89 12.25 -7.17 2.79
N LEU A 90 12.72 -6.46 1.75
CA LEU A 90 14.10 -6.05 1.59
C LEU A 90 14.57 -5.13 2.73
N LEU A 91 13.77 -4.14 3.12
CA LEU A 91 14.08 -3.25 4.24
C LEU A 91 14.30 -4.01 5.55
N HIS A 92 13.44 -4.98 5.83
CA HIS A 92 13.56 -5.81 7.03
C HIS A 92 14.74 -6.78 6.94
N SER A 93 15.01 -7.35 5.76
CA SER A 93 16.19 -8.20 5.52
C SER A 93 17.50 -7.42 5.68
N LEU A 94 17.56 -6.18 5.19
CA LEU A 94 18.70 -5.28 5.36
C LEU A 94 18.95 -4.97 6.84
N ALA A 95 17.90 -4.79 7.64
CA ALA A 95 18.04 -4.59 9.09
C ALA A 95 18.67 -5.80 9.78
N VAL A 96 18.30 -7.03 9.40
CA VAL A 96 18.94 -8.26 9.93
C VAL A 96 20.39 -8.36 9.47
N THR A 97 20.64 -8.06 8.19
CA THR A 97 21.99 -8.11 7.62
C THR A 97 22.93 -7.12 8.30
N GLU A 98 22.46 -5.92 8.61
CA GLU A 98 23.22 -4.88 9.31
C GLU A 98 23.51 -5.26 10.77
N GLN A 99 22.53 -5.82 11.49
CA GLN A 99 22.65 -6.09 12.93
C GLN A 99 23.34 -7.41 13.26
N ARG A 100 23.23 -8.42 12.39
CA ARG A 100 23.65 -9.81 12.69
C ARG A 100 24.52 -10.45 11.61
N ALA A 101 24.82 -9.73 10.53
CA ALA A 101 25.51 -10.25 9.35
C ALA A 101 24.85 -11.52 8.75
N GLY A 102 23.56 -11.75 9.07
CA GLY A 102 22.73 -12.84 8.56
C GLY A 102 21.97 -12.43 7.30
N PHE A 103 21.28 -13.37 6.66
CA PHE A 103 20.39 -13.15 5.50
C PHE A 103 21.05 -12.49 4.28
N LYS A 104 22.38 -12.57 4.16
CA LYS A 104 23.13 -11.96 3.05
C LYS A 104 22.57 -12.37 1.68
N ALA A 105 22.46 -13.68 1.41
CA ALA A 105 21.92 -14.19 0.15
C ALA A 105 20.45 -13.82 -0.06
N TRP A 106 19.62 -13.85 1.00
CA TRP A 106 18.21 -13.47 0.94
C TRP A 106 18.03 -11.99 0.60
N THR A 107 18.83 -11.11 1.20
CA THR A 107 18.86 -9.68 0.91
C THR A 107 19.24 -9.41 -0.55
N LEU A 108 20.25 -10.11 -1.08
CA LEU A 108 20.63 -9.98 -2.50
C LEU A 108 19.49 -10.42 -3.43
N LEU A 109 18.85 -11.56 -3.13
CA LEU A 109 17.71 -12.04 -3.90
C LEU A 109 16.55 -11.03 -3.87
N LEU A 110 16.22 -10.49 -2.70
CA LEU A 110 15.17 -9.48 -2.56
C LEU A 110 15.51 -8.18 -3.31
N SER A 111 16.77 -7.73 -3.33
CA SER A 111 17.20 -6.60 -4.16
C SER A 111 16.98 -6.86 -5.65
N ILE A 112 17.28 -8.08 -6.12
CA ILE A 112 17.02 -8.50 -7.49
C ILE A 112 15.52 -8.50 -7.77
N CYS A 113 14.74 -9.21 -6.95
CA CYS A 113 13.30 -9.33 -7.11
C CYS A 113 12.59 -7.96 -7.10
N ALA A 114 12.92 -7.05 -6.17
CA ALA A 114 12.27 -5.75 -6.08
C ALA A 114 12.45 -4.94 -7.38
N PHE A 115 13.66 -4.90 -7.94
CA PHE A 115 13.91 -4.20 -9.20
C PHE A 115 13.32 -4.93 -10.41
N SER A 116 13.41 -6.26 -10.47
CA SER A 116 12.76 -7.06 -11.52
C SER A 116 11.25 -6.84 -11.56
N LEU A 117 10.60 -6.72 -10.39
CA LEU A 117 9.17 -6.41 -10.29
C LEU A 117 8.85 -4.97 -10.76
N CYS A 118 9.75 -4.01 -10.58
CA CYS A 118 9.61 -2.67 -11.16
C CYS A 118 9.68 -2.71 -12.71
N LEU A 119 10.57 -3.53 -13.27
CA LEU A 119 10.67 -3.73 -14.73
C LEU A 119 9.42 -4.45 -15.26
N LEU A 120 8.95 -5.48 -14.55
CA LEU A 120 7.71 -6.17 -14.88
C LEU A 120 6.53 -5.20 -14.85
N GLY A 121 6.39 -4.40 -13.79
CA GLY A 121 5.35 -3.39 -13.72
C GLY A 121 5.40 -2.42 -14.90
N THR A 122 6.60 -1.93 -15.25
CA THR A 122 6.78 -1.06 -16.42
C THR A 122 6.35 -1.73 -17.72
N PHE A 123 6.67 -3.02 -17.90
CA PHE A 123 6.22 -3.82 -19.04
C PHE A 123 4.69 -3.96 -19.07
N LEU A 124 4.06 -4.33 -17.95
CA LEU A 124 2.61 -4.54 -17.88
C LEU A 124 1.82 -3.28 -18.24
N VAL A 125 2.27 -2.12 -17.76
CA VAL A 125 1.57 -0.84 -17.98
C VAL A 125 1.80 -0.28 -19.40
N ARG A 126 2.94 -0.58 -20.05
CA ARG A 126 3.31 0.03 -21.34
C ARG A 126 3.12 -0.85 -22.56
N SER A 127 3.06 -2.16 -22.38
CA SER A 127 2.98 -3.12 -23.49
C SER A 127 1.60 -3.20 -24.14
N GLY A 128 0.53 -2.76 -23.47
CA GLY A 128 -0.85 -2.94 -23.94
C GLY A 128 -1.33 -4.39 -23.88
N VAL A 129 -0.57 -5.26 -23.24
CA VAL A 129 -0.85 -6.70 -23.17
C VAL A 129 -2.00 -7.03 -22.20
N LEU A 130 -2.21 -6.17 -21.19
CA LEU A 130 -3.34 -6.24 -20.26
C LEU A 130 -4.31 -5.08 -20.50
N VAL A 131 -5.60 -5.36 -20.34
CA VAL A 131 -6.64 -4.33 -20.29
C VAL A 131 -6.61 -3.72 -18.88
N SER A 132 -6.50 -2.40 -18.79
CA SER A 132 -6.52 -1.68 -17.52
C SER A 132 -7.18 -0.33 -17.70
N VAL A 133 -7.95 0.09 -16.69
CA VAL A 133 -8.58 1.42 -16.63
C VAL A 133 -7.57 2.54 -16.40
N HIS A 134 -6.37 2.18 -15.93
CA HIS A 134 -5.27 3.11 -15.65
C HIS A 134 -4.20 3.12 -16.75
N ALA A 135 -4.38 2.35 -17.83
CA ALA A 135 -3.42 2.31 -18.92
C ALA A 135 -3.60 3.50 -19.87
N PHE A 136 -2.60 4.36 -19.93
CA PHE A 136 -2.53 5.49 -20.87
C PHE A 136 -1.29 5.36 -21.76
N ALA A 137 -1.46 5.55 -23.08
CA ALA A 137 -0.39 5.50 -24.09
C ALA A 137 0.37 4.15 -24.15
N SER A 138 -0.32 3.09 -24.61
CA SER A 138 0.25 1.78 -24.94
C SER A 138 0.92 1.78 -26.32
N ASP A 139 2.13 1.25 -26.42
CA ASP A 139 2.88 1.11 -27.66
C ASP A 139 3.54 -0.29 -27.71
N PRO A 140 3.04 -1.21 -28.56
CA PRO A 140 3.56 -2.58 -28.64
C PRO A 140 5.07 -2.66 -28.93
N ALA A 141 5.61 -1.74 -29.73
CA ALA A 141 7.03 -1.74 -30.06
C ALA A 141 7.89 -1.41 -28.82
N ARG A 142 7.46 -0.44 -28.01
CA ARG A 142 8.09 -0.16 -26.70
C ARG A 142 7.93 -1.33 -25.74
N GLY A 143 6.76 -1.97 -25.74
CA GLY A 143 6.49 -3.18 -24.96
C GLY A 143 7.52 -4.29 -25.22
N MET A 144 7.81 -4.56 -26.49
CA MET A 144 8.81 -5.57 -26.89
C MET A 144 10.23 -5.21 -26.45
N PHE A 145 10.63 -3.94 -26.57
CA PHE A 145 11.93 -3.49 -26.06
C PHE A 145 12.04 -3.71 -24.54
N ILE A 146 11.01 -3.30 -23.78
CA ILE A 146 10.98 -3.46 -22.32
C ILE A 146 11.02 -4.95 -21.95
N LEU A 147 10.31 -5.81 -22.68
CA LEU A 147 10.32 -7.26 -22.47
C LEU A 147 11.73 -7.85 -22.67
N ALA A 148 12.39 -7.52 -23.78
CA ALA A 148 13.76 -7.98 -24.06
C ALA A 148 14.75 -7.50 -22.99
N PHE A 149 14.65 -6.22 -22.60
CA PHE A 149 15.45 -5.65 -21.52
C PHE A 149 15.19 -6.34 -20.18
N MET A 150 13.92 -6.60 -19.84
CA MET A 150 13.52 -7.29 -18.62
C MET A 150 14.06 -8.72 -18.58
N VAL A 151 13.95 -9.48 -19.68
CA VAL A 151 14.50 -10.84 -19.78
C VAL A 151 16.01 -10.84 -19.59
N LEU A 152 16.73 -9.91 -20.23
CA LEU A 152 18.19 -9.80 -20.09
C LEU A 152 18.59 -9.45 -18.65
N VAL A 153 17.98 -8.43 -18.06
CA VAL A 153 18.37 -7.93 -16.73
C VAL A 153 17.93 -8.89 -15.63
N THR A 154 16.68 -9.37 -15.68
CA THR A 154 16.13 -10.29 -14.67
C THR A 154 16.70 -11.69 -14.82
N GLY A 155 16.72 -12.23 -16.05
CA GLY A 155 17.31 -13.54 -16.32
C GLY A 155 18.80 -13.56 -16.01
N GLY A 156 19.55 -12.55 -16.45
CA GLY A 156 20.99 -12.44 -16.17
C GLY A 156 21.32 -12.28 -14.69
N SER A 157 20.56 -11.47 -13.94
CA SER A 157 20.79 -11.29 -12.50
C SER A 157 20.41 -12.52 -11.68
N LEU A 158 19.29 -13.19 -11.99
CA LEU A 158 18.88 -14.43 -11.33
C LEU A 158 19.85 -15.58 -11.66
N LEU A 159 20.32 -15.68 -12.90
CA LEU A 159 21.35 -16.65 -13.29
C LEU A 159 22.66 -16.39 -12.52
N LEU A 160 23.10 -15.14 -12.46
CA LEU A 160 24.27 -14.75 -11.67
C LEU A 160 24.10 -15.12 -10.19
N PHE A 161 22.92 -14.89 -9.62
CA PHE A 161 22.60 -15.29 -8.25
C PHE A 161 22.63 -16.81 -8.08
N ALA A 162 22.06 -17.58 -9.01
CA ALA A 162 22.08 -19.04 -8.96
C ALA A 162 23.53 -19.59 -8.98
N VAL A 163 24.40 -19.01 -9.82
CA VAL A 163 25.79 -19.44 -9.95
C VAL A 163 26.66 -18.97 -8.77
N ARG A 164 26.52 -17.73 -8.31
CA ARG A 164 27.43 -17.11 -7.32
C ARG A 164 26.87 -16.91 -5.93
N GLY A 165 25.57 -17.07 -5.71
CA GLY A 165 24.90 -16.79 -4.44
C GLY A 165 25.45 -17.60 -3.27
N HIS A 166 25.96 -18.82 -3.53
CA HIS A 166 26.58 -19.67 -2.51
C HIS A 166 27.82 -19.04 -1.86
N ARG A 167 28.57 -18.19 -2.59
CA ARG A 167 29.78 -17.52 -2.08
C ARG A 167 29.49 -16.48 -1.01
N VAL A 168 28.25 -15.99 -0.96
CA VAL A 168 27.82 -14.89 -0.08
C VAL A 168 26.94 -15.40 1.06
N ARG A 169 26.90 -16.72 1.27
CA ARG A 169 26.03 -17.34 2.28
C ARG A 169 26.59 -17.09 3.69
N SER A 170 25.75 -16.55 4.57
CA SER A 170 26.05 -16.45 6.00
C SER A 170 25.67 -17.76 6.71
N ARG A 171 26.45 -18.19 7.71
CA ARG A 171 26.02 -19.27 8.62
C ARG A 171 24.75 -18.84 9.35
N VAL A 172 23.70 -19.65 9.28
CA VAL A 172 22.43 -19.40 9.98
C VAL A 172 22.49 -20.17 11.30
N ASN A 173 22.55 -19.46 12.42
CA ASN A 173 22.48 -20.06 13.74
C ASN A 173 21.45 -19.30 14.60
N ASN A 174 20.25 -19.15 14.05
CA ASN A 174 19.18 -18.39 14.68
C ASN A 174 18.37 -19.33 15.57
N ALA A 175 18.11 -18.92 16.82
CA ALA A 175 17.13 -19.62 17.63
C ALA A 175 15.73 -19.45 17.01
N LEU A 176 14.88 -20.48 17.14
CA LEU A 176 13.48 -20.42 16.69
C LEU A 176 12.75 -19.19 17.25
N TRP A 177 12.97 -18.89 18.53
CA TRP A 177 12.45 -17.70 19.19
C TRP A 177 13.49 -16.58 19.25
N SER A 178 13.58 -15.83 18.16
CA SER A 178 14.47 -14.67 18.00
C SER A 178 13.84 -13.65 17.07
N ARG A 179 14.29 -12.39 17.16
CA ARG A 179 13.83 -11.33 16.26
C ARG A 179 14.11 -11.67 14.79
N GLU A 180 15.26 -12.29 14.52
CA GLU A 180 15.66 -12.74 13.19
C GLU A 180 14.64 -13.73 12.59
N SER A 181 14.20 -14.70 13.38
CA SER A 181 13.23 -15.72 12.94
C SER A 181 11.84 -15.12 12.68
N LEU A 182 11.40 -14.17 13.52
CA LEU A 182 10.12 -13.48 13.30
C LEU A 182 10.17 -12.56 12.07
N LEU A 183 11.28 -11.84 11.88
CA LEU A 183 11.50 -11.03 10.67
C LEU A 183 11.56 -11.89 9.41
N LEU A 184 12.16 -13.10 9.48
CA LEU A 184 12.15 -14.05 8.38
C LEU A 184 10.73 -14.54 8.08
N GLY A 185 9.96 -14.89 9.10
CA GLY A 185 8.55 -15.28 8.94
C GLY A 185 7.73 -14.21 8.23
N ASN A 186 7.87 -12.94 8.64
CA ASN A 186 7.23 -11.81 7.96
C ASN A 186 7.72 -11.63 6.52
N ASN A 187 9.02 -11.77 6.27
CA ASN A 187 9.55 -11.70 4.90
C ASN A 187 8.95 -12.80 4.01
N VAL A 188 8.81 -14.03 4.52
CA VAL A 188 8.17 -15.12 3.77
C VAL A 188 6.71 -14.80 3.48
N LEU A 189 5.95 -14.28 4.43
CA LEU A 189 4.55 -13.89 4.22
C LEU A 189 4.41 -12.73 3.22
N LEU A 190 5.29 -11.72 3.29
CA LEU A 190 5.32 -10.63 2.30
C LEU A 190 5.63 -11.14 0.89
N MET A 191 6.57 -12.07 0.76
CA MET A 191 6.89 -12.67 -0.54
C MET A 191 5.77 -13.59 -1.04
N ALA A 192 5.09 -14.32 -0.14
CA ALA A 192 3.90 -15.09 -0.49
C ALA A 192 2.76 -14.18 -0.97
N ALA A 193 2.52 -13.05 -0.30
CA ALA A 193 1.55 -12.05 -0.73
C ALA A 193 1.91 -11.46 -2.10
N MET A 194 3.18 -11.13 -2.32
CA MET A 194 3.66 -10.68 -3.62
C MET A 194 3.42 -11.73 -4.71
N LEU A 195 3.69 -13.02 -4.44
CA LEU A 195 3.44 -14.11 -5.37
C LEU A 195 1.95 -14.28 -5.68
N VAL A 196 1.05 -14.12 -4.70
CA VAL A 196 -0.40 -14.12 -4.95
C VAL A 196 -0.78 -13.00 -5.92
N VAL A 197 -0.25 -11.78 -5.72
CA VAL A 197 -0.52 -10.65 -6.63
C VAL A 197 0.03 -10.93 -8.03
N LEU A 198 1.27 -11.42 -8.11
CA LEU A 198 1.95 -11.75 -9.36
C LEU A 198 1.17 -12.81 -10.14
N LEU A 199 0.81 -13.91 -9.49
CA LEU A 199 0.08 -15.01 -10.12
C LEU A 199 -1.32 -14.57 -10.53
N GLY A 200 -2.06 -13.89 -9.64
CA GLY A 200 -3.40 -13.39 -9.96
C GLY A 200 -3.40 -12.41 -11.14
N THR A 201 -2.34 -11.59 -11.27
CA THR A 201 -2.21 -10.62 -12.37
C THR A 201 -1.77 -11.27 -13.67
N LEU A 202 -0.86 -12.24 -13.63
CA LEU A 202 -0.30 -12.87 -14.84
C LEU A 202 -1.13 -14.06 -15.36
N LEU A 203 -1.93 -14.71 -14.52
CA LEU A 203 -2.68 -15.91 -14.91
C LEU A 203 -3.68 -15.64 -16.06
N PRO A 204 -4.50 -14.56 -16.05
CA PRO A 204 -5.32 -14.19 -17.21
C PRO A 204 -4.53 -14.03 -18.51
N LEU A 205 -3.34 -13.43 -18.42
CA LEU A 205 -2.46 -13.24 -19.56
C LEU A 205 -1.96 -14.57 -20.11
N VAL A 206 -1.44 -15.43 -19.24
CA VAL A 206 -0.92 -16.75 -19.66
C VAL A 206 -2.02 -17.58 -20.31
N HIS A 207 -3.22 -17.60 -19.73
CA HIS A 207 -4.36 -18.35 -20.26
C HIS A 207 -4.76 -17.89 -21.67
N LYS A 208 -4.77 -16.56 -21.88
CA LYS A 208 -5.04 -15.95 -23.19
C LYS A 208 -3.96 -16.32 -24.22
N GLN A 209 -2.69 -16.28 -23.84
CA GLN A 209 -1.58 -16.58 -24.77
C GLN A 209 -1.46 -18.07 -25.11
N LEU A 210 -1.88 -18.96 -24.22
CA LEU A 210 -1.95 -20.40 -24.47
C LEU A 210 -3.18 -20.83 -25.28
N GLY A 211 -4.06 -19.89 -25.66
CA GLY A 211 -5.29 -20.21 -26.40
C GLY A 211 -6.35 -20.94 -25.55
N LEU A 212 -6.22 -20.94 -24.23
CA LEU A 212 -7.15 -21.58 -23.30
C LEU A 212 -8.43 -20.74 -23.05
N GLY A 213 -8.48 -19.51 -23.58
CA GLY A 213 -9.58 -18.57 -23.42
C GLY A 213 -9.23 -17.40 -22.49
N SER A 214 -10.16 -16.47 -22.30
CA SER A 214 -10.00 -15.35 -21.37
C SER A 214 -10.64 -15.66 -20.02
N ILE A 215 -9.85 -15.67 -18.96
CA ILE A 215 -10.33 -15.68 -17.57
C ILE A 215 -10.14 -14.29 -16.97
N SER A 216 -10.91 -13.99 -15.92
CA SER A 216 -10.73 -12.77 -15.12
C SER A 216 -10.54 -13.17 -13.66
N VAL A 217 -9.54 -12.57 -13.02
CA VAL A 217 -9.28 -12.72 -11.59
C VAL A 217 -9.63 -11.39 -10.92
N GLY A 218 -10.78 -11.35 -10.27
CA GLY A 218 -11.30 -10.13 -9.62
C GLY A 218 -10.95 -10.03 -8.14
N GLU A 219 -11.40 -8.93 -7.52
CA GLU A 219 -11.17 -8.61 -6.10
C GLU A 219 -11.45 -9.75 -5.11
N PRO A 220 -12.50 -10.60 -5.25
CA PRO A 220 -12.79 -11.65 -4.28
C PRO A 220 -11.64 -12.63 -4.07
N PHE A 221 -10.91 -12.97 -5.14
CA PHE A 221 -9.73 -13.83 -5.06
C PHE A 221 -8.63 -13.17 -4.23
N PHE A 222 -8.28 -11.93 -4.56
CA PHE A 222 -7.20 -11.22 -3.87
C PHE A 222 -7.56 -10.95 -2.42
N ASN A 223 -8.76 -10.45 -2.12
CA ASN A 223 -9.21 -10.17 -0.75
C ASN A 223 -9.18 -11.43 0.13
N THR A 224 -9.62 -12.57 -0.40
CA THR A 224 -9.59 -13.84 0.35
C THR A 224 -8.16 -14.27 0.64
N MET A 225 -7.30 -14.33 -0.39
CA MET A 225 -5.91 -14.78 -0.23
C MET A 225 -5.10 -13.83 0.66
N PHE A 226 -5.30 -12.51 0.53
CA PHE A 226 -4.66 -11.52 1.38
C PHE A 226 -5.11 -11.64 2.83
N THR A 227 -6.40 -11.90 3.09
CA THR A 227 -6.87 -12.10 4.47
C THR A 227 -6.10 -13.24 5.16
N TRP A 228 -5.96 -14.39 4.47
CA TRP A 228 -5.22 -15.53 5.01
C TRP A 228 -3.74 -15.26 5.28
N LEU A 229 -3.11 -14.36 4.50
CA LEU A 229 -1.70 -14.01 4.65
C LEU A 229 -1.46 -12.86 5.62
N MET A 230 -2.34 -11.86 5.64
CA MET A 230 -2.18 -10.64 6.43
C MET A 230 -2.46 -10.87 7.91
N VAL A 231 -3.36 -11.79 8.27
CA VAL A 231 -3.61 -12.14 9.68
C VAL A 231 -2.36 -12.69 10.38
N PRO A 232 -1.69 -13.77 9.91
CA PRO A 232 -0.46 -14.23 10.53
C PRO A 232 0.69 -13.22 10.41
N PHE A 233 0.72 -12.41 9.34
CA PHE A 233 1.70 -11.33 9.18
C PHE A 233 1.54 -10.27 10.27
N ALA A 234 0.33 -9.78 10.52
CA ALA A 234 0.05 -8.81 11.57
C ALA A 234 0.44 -9.35 12.95
N LEU A 235 0.16 -10.63 13.22
CA LEU A 235 0.55 -11.29 14.47
C LEU A 235 2.07 -11.24 14.70
N LEU A 236 2.85 -11.70 13.71
CA LEU A 236 4.31 -11.70 13.76
C LEU A 236 4.89 -10.28 13.80
N LEU A 237 4.31 -9.34 13.04
CA LEU A 237 4.70 -7.95 13.00
C LEU A 237 4.56 -7.28 14.37
N GLY A 238 3.47 -7.50 15.10
CA GLY A 238 3.28 -6.92 16.43
C GLY A 238 4.28 -7.47 17.46
N VAL A 239 4.60 -8.77 17.38
CA VAL A 239 5.50 -9.43 18.34
C VAL A 239 6.98 -9.18 18.04
N GLY A 240 7.35 -9.06 16.76
CA GLY A 240 8.73 -8.96 16.31
C GLY A 240 9.59 -7.91 17.04
N PRO A 241 9.15 -6.65 17.17
CA PRO A 241 9.88 -5.60 17.87
C PRO A 241 10.14 -5.86 19.36
N LEU A 242 9.30 -6.68 20.01
CA LEU A 242 9.40 -7.01 21.44
C LEU A 242 10.44 -8.11 21.72
N VAL A 243 10.69 -8.99 20.76
CA VAL A 243 11.63 -10.12 20.90
C VAL A 243 13.06 -9.65 20.68
N ARG A 244 14.02 -10.15 21.47
CA ARG A 244 15.44 -9.79 21.34
C ARG A 244 16.14 -10.48 20.16
N TRP A 245 17.23 -9.88 19.69
CA TRP A 245 18.13 -10.48 18.70
C TRP A 245 18.82 -11.73 19.25
N GLY A 246 19.06 -12.73 18.39
CA GLY A 246 19.81 -13.96 18.68
C GLY A 246 18.98 -15.04 19.35
N ARG A 247 18.56 -14.81 20.60
CA ARG A 247 17.70 -15.73 21.36
C ARG A 247 16.97 -14.99 22.46
N ASP A 248 15.67 -15.28 22.60
CA ASP A 248 14.87 -14.81 23.72
C ASP A 248 14.07 -15.99 24.33
N ARG A 249 13.35 -15.74 25.43
CA ARG A 249 12.43 -16.71 26.03
C ARG A 249 11.01 -16.16 25.98
N PRO A 250 10.01 -16.91 25.44
CA PRO A 250 8.62 -16.44 25.39
C PRO A 250 8.05 -16.00 26.75
N ARG A 251 8.51 -16.62 27.84
CA ARG A 251 8.12 -16.29 29.22
C ARG A 251 8.39 -14.83 29.59
N ASN A 252 9.38 -14.18 28.98
CA ASN A 252 9.79 -12.81 29.30
C ASN A 252 8.71 -11.78 28.93
N ILE A 253 7.97 -12.01 27.84
CA ILE A 253 6.94 -11.10 27.34
C ILE A 253 5.52 -11.64 27.55
N ARG A 254 5.36 -12.81 28.21
CA ARG A 254 4.05 -13.49 28.36
C ARG A 254 2.97 -12.62 29.00
N LYS A 255 3.29 -11.88 30.07
CA LYS A 255 2.31 -10.99 30.74
C LYS A 255 1.85 -9.88 29.80
N LEU A 256 2.79 -9.28 29.06
CA LEU A 256 2.49 -8.24 28.08
C LEU A 256 1.65 -8.79 26.93
N LEU A 257 2.01 -9.95 26.38
CA LEU A 257 1.26 -10.57 25.29
C LEU A 257 -0.16 -10.92 25.70
N TRP A 258 -0.38 -11.45 26.90
CA TRP A 258 -1.74 -11.72 27.39
C TRP A 258 -2.56 -10.43 27.55
N ALA A 259 -1.97 -9.38 28.12
CA ALA A 259 -2.64 -8.08 28.21
C ALA A 259 -2.98 -7.53 26.82
N ALA A 260 -2.07 -7.67 25.85
CA ALA A 260 -2.30 -7.24 24.48
C ALA A 260 -3.38 -8.07 23.77
N VAL A 261 -3.43 -9.39 23.96
CA VAL A 261 -4.50 -10.26 23.43
C VAL A 261 -5.85 -9.81 23.96
N VAL A 262 -6.00 -9.66 25.28
CA VAL A 262 -7.27 -9.25 25.90
C VAL A 262 -7.68 -7.86 25.39
N THR A 263 -6.75 -6.90 25.41
CA THR A 263 -7.02 -5.53 24.95
C THR A 263 -7.40 -5.51 23.48
N THR A 264 -6.72 -6.28 22.63
CA THR A 264 -7.01 -6.39 21.20
C THR A 264 -8.39 -6.99 20.96
N LEU A 265 -8.73 -8.08 21.64
CA LEU A 265 -10.05 -8.72 21.51
C LEU A 265 -11.16 -7.75 21.91
N VAL A 266 -11.02 -7.07 23.05
CA VAL A 266 -11.99 -6.07 23.51
C VAL A 266 -12.12 -4.93 22.49
N LEU A 267 -11.02 -4.30 22.09
CA LEU A 267 -11.05 -3.17 21.16
C LEU A 267 -11.57 -3.55 19.76
N SER A 268 -11.28 -4.78 19.30
CA SER A 268 -11.72 -5.26 17.98
C SER A 268 -13.23 -5.37 17.83
N VAL A 269 -13.96 -5.52 18.94
CA VAL A 269 -15.42 -5.60 18.99
C VAL A 269 -16.03 -4.27 19.47
N LEU A 270 -15.43 -3.67 20.50
CA LEU A 270 -15.91 -2.42 21.09
C LEU A 270 -15.88 -1.26 20.10
N LEU A 271 -14.82 -1.12 19.30
CA LEU A 271 -14.72 0.01 18.36
C LEU A 271 -15.78 -0.06 17.25
N PRO A 272 -15.99 -1.18 16.53
CA PRO A 272 -17.12 -1.29 15.61
C PRO A 272 -18.47 -1.06 16.28
N TRP A 273 -18.68 -1.57 17.50
CA TRP A 273 -19.93 -1.38 18.24
C TRP A 273 -20.21 0.08 18.62
N LEU A 274 -19.18 0.88 18.91
CA LEU A 274 -19.33 2.30 19.24
C LEU A 274 -19.50 3.19 18.01
N LEU A 275 -19.00 2.77 16.85
CA LEU A 275 -18.88 3.60 15.66
C LEU A 275 -19.93 3.28 14.59
N GLU A 276 -20.51 2.07 14.61
CA GLU A 276 -21.44 1.58 13.58
C GLU A 276 -22.59 0.79 14.21
N ASP A 277 -23.76 0.77 13.54
CA ASP A 277 -24.99 0.17 14.07
C ASP A 277 -24.95 -1.37 14.22
N LYS A 278 -24.04 -2.02 13.49
CA LYS A 278 -23.91 -3.48 13.46
C LYS A 278 -22.45 -3.89 13.46
N ILE A 279 -22.16 -5.04 14.05
CA ILE A 279 -20.80 -5.60 14.07
C ILE A 279 -20.65 -6.60 12.91
N ILE A 280 -19.78 -6.29 11.95
CA ILE A 280 -19.40 -7.21 10.87
C ILE A 280 -18.13 -7.97 11.27
N ALA A 281 -18.17 -9.30 11.14
CA ALA A 281 -17.06 -10.18 11.53
C ALA A 281 -15.73 -9.81 10.84
N MET A 282 -15.77 -9.50 9.54
CA MET A 282 -14.58 -9.09 8.78
C MET A 282 -13.99 -7.75 9.28
N THR A 283 -14.83 -6.81 9.71
CA THR A 283 -14.34 -5.60 10.39
C THR A 283 -13.65 -5.96 11.70
N ALA A 284 -14.24 -6.84 12.52
CA ALA A 284 -13.61 -7.27 13.77
C ALA A 284 -12.24 -7.94 13.53
N VAL A 285 -12.09 -8.75 12.48
CA VAL A 285 -10.79 -9.32 12.08
C VAL A 285 -9.80 -8.22 11.68
N GLY A 286 -10.22 -7.26 10.85
CA GLY A 286 -9.41 -6.10 10.49
C GLY A 286 -8.97 -5.29 11.71
N MET A 287 -9.90 -5.02 12.63
CA MET A 287 -9.63 -4.29 13.87
C MET A 287 -8.76 -5.08 14.84
N ALA A 288 -8.87 -6.41 14.89
CA ALA A 288 -7.97 -7.24 15.66
C ALA A 288 -6.53 -7.11 15.14
N MET A 289 -6.31 -7.12 13.82
CA MET A 289 -4.99 -6.86 13.24
C MET A 289 -4.49 -5.45 13.57
N ALA A 290 -5.28 -4.41 13.33
CA ALA A 290 -4.89 -3.02 13.60
C ALA A 290 -4.58 -2.77 15.07
N CYS A 291 -5.46 -3.21 15.99
CA CYS A 291 -5.27 -3.05 17.42
C CYS A 291 -4.07 -3.85 17.92
N TRP A 292 -3.86 -5.08 17.43
CA TRP A 292 -2.69 -5.88 17.79
C TRP A 292 -1.38 -5.16 17.49
N ILE A 293 -1.27 -4.61 16.28
CA ILE A 293 -0.10 -3.84 15.84
C ILE A 293 0.06 -2.59 16.71
N ALA A 294 -1.02 -1.82 16.88
CA ALA A 294 -0.99 -0.55 17.61
C ALA A 294 -0.64 -0.72 19.09
N VAL A 295 -1.33 -1.64 19.79
CA VAL A 295 -1.11 -1.91 21.21
C VAL A 295 0.32 -2.38 21.47
N LEU A 296 0.84 -3.31 20.65
CA LEU A 296 2.20 -3.81 20.85
C LEU A 296 3.27 -2.79 20.48
N ALA A 297 3.08 -1.99 19.43
CA ALA A 297 3.98 -0.90 19.07
C ALA A 297 4.05 0.16 20.18
N VAL A 298 2.90 0.58 20.72
CA VAL A 298 2.83 1.52 21.84
C VAL A 298 3.43 0.92 23.11
N ALA A 299 3.13 -0.34 23.42
CA ALA A 299 3.69 -1.01 24.59
C ALA A 299 5.22 -1.13 24.51
N GLU A 300 5.78 -1.44 23.34
CA GLU A 300 7.24 -1.48 23.14
C GLU A 300 7.85 -0.08 23.34
N ALA A 301 7.22 0.97 22.80
CA ALA A 301 7.64 2.36 23.00
C ALA A 301 7.61 2.79 24.46
N VAL A 302 6.51 2.54 25.17
CA VAL A 302 6.37 2.86 26.59
C VAL A 302 7.42 2.11 27.42
N GLN A 303 7.65 0.82 27.16
CA GLN A 303 8.69 0.05 27.88
C GLN A 303 10.09 0.56 27.60
N ARG A 304 10.38 1.00 26.37
CA ARG A 304 11.71 1.48 26.00
C ARG A 304 12.01 2.85 26.62
N VAL A 305 11.04 3.76 26.59
CA VAL A 305 11.14 5.09 27.19
C VAL A 305 11.22 5.01 28.71
N SER A 306 10.37 4.20 29.36
CA SER A 306 10.38 4.03 30.82
C SER A 306 11.68 3.42 31.36
N ARG A 307 12.38 2.60 30.56
CA ARG A 307 13.73 2.09 30.90
C ARG A 307 14.85 3.11 30.68
N GLY A 308 14.56 4.34 30.26
CA GLY A 308 15.57 5.36 29.96
C GLY A 308 16.49 5.00 28.79
N THR A 309 16.05 4.09 27.90
CA THR A 309 16.87 3.67 26.75
C THR A 309 16.89 4.80 25.72
N LYS A 310 18.09 5.21 25.26
CA LYS A 310 18.22 6.22 24.19
C LYS A 310 17.42 5.81 22.95
N THR A 311 16.51 6.67 22.52
CA THR A 311 15.70 6.49 21.30
C THR A 311 16.32 7.29 20.16
N SER A 312 16.26 6.75 18.94
CA SER A 312 16.77 7.41 17.73
C SER A 312 15.61 7.78 16.80
N LEU A 313 15.87 8.64 15.80
CA LEU A 313 14.85 8.97 14.79
C LEU A 313 14.44 7.73 13.99
N SER A 314 15.37 6.84 13.66
CA SER A 314 15.04 5.56 13.02
C SER A 314 14.18 4.64 13.88
N TYR A 315 14.25 4.75 15.21
CA TYR A 315 13.37 3.99 16.09
C TYR A 315 11.94 4.53 16.02
N TRP A 316 11.75 5.84 16.19
CA TRP A 316 10.44 6.47 16.06
C TRP A 316 9.87 6.37 14.65
N GLY A 317 10.73 6.39 13.63
CA GLY A 317 10.33 6.15 12.24
C GLY A 317 9.79 4.73 12.03
N MET A 318 10.40 3.73 12.67
CA MET A 318 9.87 2.37 12.68
C MET A 318 8.50 2.33 13.38
N VAL A 319 8.35 2.89 14.58
CA VAL A 319 7.07 2.91 15.31
C VAL A 319 5.98 3.61 14.49
N ALA A 320 6.27 4.79 13.93
CA ALA A 320 5.36 5.54 13.09
C ALA A 320 4.92 4.72 11.87
N ALA A 321 5.84 4.03 11.19
CA ALA A 321 5.48 3.22 10.03
C ALA A 321 4.55 2.04 10.39
N HIS A 322 4.81 1.36 11.49
CA HIS A 322 3.95 0.25 11.92
C HIS A 322 2.57 0.74 12.41
N LEU A 323 2.52 1.88 13.10
CA LEU A 323 1.24 2.53 13.45
C LEU A 323 0.49 3.01 12.20
N GLY A 324 1.20 3.51 11.19
CA GLY A 324 0.62 3.88 9.90
C GLY A 324 -0.08 2.71 9.23
N LEU A 325 0.53 1.51 9.24
CA LEU A 325 -0.12 0.30 8.75
C LEU A 325 -1.40 -0.03 9.54
N ALA A 326 -1.39 0.09 10.87
CA ALA A 326 -2.58 -0.13 11.69
C ALA A 326 -3.72 0.85 11.35
N VAL A 327 -3.40 2.12 11.12
CA VAL A 327 -4.35 3.15 10.69
C VAL A 327 -4.91 2.82 9.30
N THR A 328 -4.08 2.38 8.36
CA THR A 328 -4.52 1.95 7.03
C THR A 328 -5.46 0.74 7.12
N ILE A 329 -5.11 -0.29 7.91
CA ILE A 329 -5.97 -1.48 8.10
C ILE A 329 -7.32 -1.09 8.70
N THR A 330 -7.34 -0.13 9.64
CA THR A 330 -8.60 0.40 10.21
C THR A 330 -9.46 1.03 9.11
N GLY A 331 -8.87 1.90 8.28
CA GLY A 331 -9.58 2.51 7.15
C GLY A 331 -10.15 1.48 6.18
N ILE A 332 -9.37 0.45 5.82
CA ILE A 332 -9.81 -0.65 4.95
C ILE A 332 -10.97 -1.43 5.59
N ALA A 333 -10.83 -1.79 6.87
CA ALA A 333 -11.79 -2.62 7.59
C ALA A 333 -13.16 -1.95 7.73
N PHE A 334 -13.20 -0.63 7.96
CA PHE A 334 -14.46 0.11 8.00
C PHE A 334 -14.99 0.42 6.60
N SER A 335 -14.14 0.96 5.72
CA SER A 335 -14.55 1.38 4.38
C SER A 335 -15.10 0.20 3.57
N GLN A 336 -14.47 -0.97 3.58
CA GLN A 336 -14.96 -2.11 2.78
C GLN A 336 -16.26 -2.72 3.31
N ASN A 337 -16.48 -2.71 4.63
CA ASN A 337 -17.57 -3.47 5.24
C ASN A 337 -18.82 -2.62 5.55
N TYR A 338 -18.66 -1.31 5.76
CA TYR A 338 -19.77 -0.39 6.10
C TYR A 338 -20.05 0.65 5.01
N SER A 339 -19.38 0.57 3.85
CA SER A 339 -19.78 1.38 2.69
C SER A 339 -21.23 1.10 2.33
N VAL A 340 -22.02 2.16 2.12
CA VAL A 340 -23.36 2.05 1.53
C VAL A 340 -23.33 2.75 0.18
N GLU A 341 -23.83 2.06 -0.84
CA GLU A 341 -23.95 2.52 -2.22
C GLU A 341 -25.43 2.53 -2.62
N ARG A 342 -25.86 3.59 -3.29
CA ARG A 342 -27.19 3.72 -3.90
C ARG A 342 -27.06 4.28 -5.31
N ASP A 343 -27.34 3.41 -6.28
CA ASP A 343 -27.49 3.77 -7.68
C ASP A 343 -28.97 4.03 -7.95
N VAL A 344 -29.30 5.30 -8.23
CA VAL A 344 -30.67 5.78 -8.30
C VAL A 344 -30.90 6.64 -9.53
N ARG A 345 -32.10 6.56 -10.08
CA ARG A 345 -32.62 7.51 -11.07
C ARG A 345 -33.22 8.69 -10.31
N MET A 346 -32.71 9.90 -10.53
CA MET A 346 -33.18 11.12 -9.85
C MET A 346 -33.56 12.22 -10.83
N ARG A 347 -34.64 12.93 -10.54
CA ARG A 347 -35.02 14.21 -11.12
C ARG A 347 -34.80 15.34 -10.13
N ALA A 348 -34.82 16.58 -10.63
CA ALA A 348 -34.83 17.76 -9.78
C ALA A 348 -35.95 17.68 -8.73
N GLY A 349 -35.59 17.78 -7.44
CA GLY A 349 -36.48 17.63 -6.30
C GLY A 349 -36.50 16.26 -5.66
N ASP A 350 -36.02 15.20 -6.33
CA ASP A 350 -35.98 13.86 -5.76
C ASP A 350 -34.97 13.80 -4.60
N SER A 351 -35.26 12.96 -3.61
CA SER A 351 -34.35 12.74 -2.49
C SER A 351 -34.21 11.28 -2.11
N VAL A 352 -33.02 10.92 -1.64
CA VAL A 352 -32.65 9.58 -1.17
C VAL A 352 -31.97 9.72 0.18
N THR A 353 -32.30 8.81 1.10
CA THR A 353 -31.72 8.80 2.45
C THR A 353 -30.74 7.64 2.60
N ILE A 354 -29.55 7.92 3.13
CA ILE A 354 -28.53 6.95 3.48
C ILE A 354 -28.10 7.26 4.92
N HIS A 355 -28.34 6.32 5.85
CA HIS A 355 -28.24 6.57 7.30
C HIS A 355 -29.01 7.85 7.69
N ASP A 356 -28.35 8.78 8.38
CA ASP A 356 -28.93 10.06 8.82
C ASP A 356 -28.90 11.17 7.75
N TYR A 357 -28.37 10.87 6.55
CA TYR A 357 -28.13 11.86 5.50
C TYR A 357 -29.19 11.76 4.41
N ARG A 358 -29.87 12.87 4.15
CA ARG A 358 -30.79 13.03 3.02
C ARG A 358 -30.08 13.79 1.91
N PHE A 359 -29.90 13.12 0.78
CA PHE A 359 -29.39 13.66 -0.47
C PHE A 359 -30.56 14.12 -1.31
N THR A 360 -30.55 15.38 -1.75
CA THR A 360 -31.60 15.98 -2.58
C THR A 360 -30.99 16.47 -3.88
N PHE A 361 -31.42 15.91 -5.00
CA PHE A 361 -30.95 16.31 -6.32
C PHE A 361 -31.65 17.62 -6.72
N ARG A 362 -30.90 18.72 -6.84
CA ARG A 362 -31.48 20.04 -7.09
C ARG A 362 -31.64 20.28 -8.58
N GLU A 363 -30.54 20.31 -9.30
CA GLU A 363 -30.49 20.61 -10.74
C GLU A 363 -29.14 20.21 -11.33
N VAL A 364 -29.05 20.19 -12.66
CA VAL A 364 -27.80 20.10 -13.41
C VAL A 364 -27.59 21.43 -14.14
N ARG A 365 -26.41 22.04 -13.98
CA ARG A 365 -26.02 23.27 -14.68
C ARG A 365 -24.92 22.96 -15.68
N ASP A 366 -24.99 23.59 -16.85
CA ASP A 366 -23.89 23.52 -17.80
C ASP A 366 -22.68 24.31 -17.28
N ILE A 367 -21.49 23.74 -17.45
CA ILE A 367 -20.21 24.34 -17.07
C ILE A 367 -19.27 24.35 -18.27
N THR A 368 -18.53 25.45 -18.42
CA THR A 368 -17.44 25.57 -19.40
C THR A 368 -16.18 25.94 -18.66
N GLY A 369 -15.22 25.02 -18.62
CA GLY A 369 -13.89 25.21 -18.04
C GLY A 369 -12.84 25.56 -19.09
N PRO A 370 -11.57 25.74 -18.69
CA PRO A 370 -10.49 26.16 -19.60
C PRO A 370 -10.22 25.19 -20.75
N ASN A 371 -10.40 23.88 -20.51
CA ASN A 371 -10.13 22.82 -21.49
C ASN A 371 -11.25 21.76 -21.56
N TYR A 372 -12.39 22.01 -20.92
CA TYR A 372 -13.52 21.10 -20.88
C TYR A 372 -14.86 21.84 -20.91
N ARG A 373 -15.90 21.14 -21.33
CA ARG A 373 -17.30 21.54 -21.15
C ARG A 373 -18.08 20.39 -20.53
N GLY A 374 -19.16 20.63 -19.82
CA GLY A 374 -19.83 19.57 -19.10
C GLY A 374 -21.05 20.01 -18.34
N GLY A 375 -21.54 19.13 -17.47
CA GLY A 375 -22.61 19.42 -16.52
C GLY A 375 -22.13 19.26 -15.07
N VAL A 376 -22.64 20.09 -14.17
CA VAL A 376 -22.50 19.94 -12.72
C VAL A 376 -23.86 19.67 -12.09
N ALA A 377 -24.01 18.52 -11.45
CA ALA A 377 -25.16 18.20 -10.61
C ALA A 377 -24.97 18.80 -9.22
N LEU A 378 -25.95 19.58 -8.78
CA LEU A 378 -26.03 20.14 -7.44
C LEU A 378 -26.85 19.21 -6.55
N ILE A 379 -26.20 18.57 -5.58
CA ILE A 379 -26.85 17.65 -4.65
C ILE A 379 -26.74 18.21 -3.24
N GLY A 380 -27.86 18.67 -2.69
CA GLY A 380 -27.92 19.15 -1.31
C GLY A 380 -27.95 17.99 -0.33
N VAL A 381 -27.14 18.05 0.72
CA VAL A 381 -27.12 17.07 1.80
C VAL A 381 -27.59 17.74 3.08
N THR A 382 -28.59 17.15 3.72
CA THR A 382 -29.04 17.54 5.06
C THR A 382 -28.88 16.36 6.03
N ARG A 383 -28.53 16.65 7.28
CA ARG A 383 -28.46 15.67 8.37
C ARG A 383 -29.38 16.12 9.50
N HIS A 384 -30.32 15.27 9.91
CA HIS A 384 -31.34 15.61 10.92
C HIS A 384 -32.12 16.92 10.64
N GLY A 385 -32.31 17.25 9.35
CA GLY A 385 -33.01 18.46 8.90
C GLY A 385 -32.11 19.69 8.71
N GLU A 386 -30.89 19.68 9.24
CA GLU A 386 -29.94 20.78 9.08
C GLU A 386 -29.08 20.61 7.82
N PRO A 387 -28.72 21.69 7.11
CA PRO A 387 -27.79 21.63 5.98
C PRO A 387 -26.40 21.16 6.41
N GLU A 388 -25.90 20.10 5.80
CA GLU A 388 -24.55 19.56 6.05
C GLU A 388 -23.57 19.99 4.95
N ALA A 389 -23.94 19.79 3.68
CA ALA A 389 -23.07 20.07 2.54
C ALA A 389 -23.87 20.26 1.24
N VAL A 390 -23.21 20.81 0.21
CA VAL A 390 -23.70 20.79 -1.17
C VAL A 390 -22.62 20.16 -2.05
N LEU A 391 -22.95 19.00 -2.60
CA LEU A 391 -22.10 18.20 -3.46
C LEU A 391 -22.24 18.68 -4.91
N HIS A 392 -21.10 18.94 -5.56
CA HIS A 392 -20.99 19.42 -6.94
C HIS A 392 -20.41 18.32 -7.82
N ALA A 393 -21.24 17.41 -8.31
CA ALA A 393 -20.76 16.23 -9.05
C ALA A 393 -20.72 16.58 -10.53
N GLU A 394 -19.54 16.48 -11.16
CA GLU A 394 -19.37 16.96 -12.52
C GLU A 394 -19.18 15.83 -13.52
N LYS A 395 -19.58 16.10 -14.76
CA LYS A 395 -19.27 15.27 -15.91
C LYS A 395 -18.67 16.14 -17.00
N ARG A 396 -17.38 15.94 -17.26
CA ARG A 396 -16.54 16.80 -18.10
C ARG A 396 -16.21 16.11 -19.41
N LEU A 397 -16.49 16.76 -20.54
CA LEU A 397 -15.97 16.42 -21.86
C LEU A 397 -14.75 17.30 -22.14
N TYR A 398 -13.57 16.68 -22.21
CA TYR A 398 -12.33 17.37 -22.52
C TYR A 398 -12.18 17.61 -24.02
N ASN A 399 -11.92 18.86 -24.41
CA ASN A 399 -11.97 19.29 -25.81
C ASN A 399 -10.88 18.62 -26.67
N THR A 400 -9.67 18.46 -26.13
CA THR A 400 -8.51 17.93 -26.87
C THR A 400 -8.55 16.42 -27.03
N SER A 401 -8.88 15.68 -25.95
CA SER A 401 -8.91 14.22 -25.97
C SER A 401 -10.24 13.63 -26.41
N ARG A 402 -11.31 14.44 -26.44
CA ARG A 402 -12.71 14.01 -26.66
C ARG A 402 -13.19 12.94 -25.67
N MET A 403 -12.52 12.82 -24.51
CA MET A 403 -12.89 11.88 -23.46
C MET A 403 -13.87 12.53 -22.49
N VAL A 404 -14.90 11.76 -22.11
CA VAL A 404 -15.81 12.11 -21.02
C VAL A 404 -15.26 11.52 -19.74
N MET A 405 -15.12 12.36 -18.71
CA MET A 405 -14.65 11.99 -17.39
C MET A 405 -15.69 12.44 -16.35
N THR A 406 -15.84 11.65 -15.29
CA THR A 406 -16.66 12.00 -14.14
C THR A 406 -15.77 12.55 -13.04
N GLU A 407 -16.12 13.68 -12.46
CA GLU A 407 -15.45 14.21 -11.27
C GLU A 407 -16.41 14.07 -10.10
N ALA A 408 -16.03 13.26 -9.13
CA ALA A 408 -16.89 12.97 -8.00
C ALA A 408 -16.99 14.17 -7.05
N ALA A 409 -18.19 14.41 -6.54
CA ALA A 409 -18.40 15.33 -5.44
C ALA A 409 -18.17 14.61 -4.12
N ILE A 410 -17.30 15.17 -3.29
CA ILE A 410 -16.93 14.54 -2.02
C ILE A 410 -16.98 15.60 -0.92
N ASP A 411 -17.88 15.40 0.04
CA ASP A 411 -17.83 16.06 1.34
C ASP A 411 -17.12 15.11 2.31
N GLY A 412 -15.83 15.36 2.55
CA GLY A 412 -15.00 14.43 3.29
C GLY A 412 -14.64 14.91 4.68
N GLY A 413 -14.81 14.02 5.65
CA GLY A 413 -14.58 14.26 7.07
C GLY A 413 -13.46 13.39 7.65
N LEU A 414 -13.35 13.34 8.98
CA LEU A 414 -12.40 12.44 9.64
C LEU A 414 -12.94 11.01 9.74
N THR A 415 -14.25 10.85 9.94
CA THR A 415 -14.90 9.55 10.18
C THR A 415 -15.67 9.03 8.97
N ARG A 416 -16.07 9.89 8.05
CA ARG A 416 -16.86 9.52 6.87
C ARG A 416 -16.68 10.50 5.71
N ASP A 417 -16.82 9.98 4.50
CA ASP A 417 -16.97 10.77 3.27
C ASP A 417 -18.38 10.54 2.71
N LEU A 418 -19.07 11.63 2.34
CA LEU A 418 -20.27 11.58 1.53
C LEU A 418 -19.87 11.83 0.09
N TYR A 419 -20.29 10.95 -0.79
CA TYR A 419 -19.82 10.90 -2.17
C TYR A 419 -21.01 10.92 -3.12
N ALA A 420 -20.90 11.69 -4.19
CA ALA A 420 -21.84 11.61 -5.30
C ALA A 420 -21.10 11.62 -6.64
N ALA A 421 -21.55 10.78 -7.57
CA ALA A 421 -21.10 10.79 -8.95
C ALA A 421 -22.29 10.89 -9.90
N LEU A 422 -22.14 11.72 -10.94
CA LEU A 422 -23.12 11.91 -11.98
C LEU A 422 -22.88 10.91 -13.11
N GLY A 423 -23.89 10.07 -13.38
CA GLY A 423 -23.92 9.10 -14.46
C GLY A 423 -24.41 9.72 -15.78
N GLU A 424 -25.09 8.92 -16.60
CA GLU A 424 -25.72 9.40 -17.84
C GLU A 424 -27.06 10.07 -17.58
N GLU A 425 -27.42 10.99 -18.48
CA GLU A 425 -28.79 11.46 -18.58
C GLU A 425 -29.70 10.32 -19.04
N LEU A 426 -30.86 10.22 -18.43
CA LEU A 426 -31.91 9.24 -18.70
C LEU A 426 -33.14 9.96 -19.25
N ASP A 427 -34.12 9.19 -19.74
CA ASP A 427 -35.33 9.76 -20.32
C ASP A 427 -36.05 10.72 -19.36
N ASN A 428 -36.71 11.73 -19.94
CA ASN A 428 -37.58 12.68 -19.24
C ASN A 428 -36.86 13.50 -18.15
N GLY A 429 -35.64 13.99 -18.45
CA GLY A 429 -34.86 14.90 -17.59
C GLY A 429 -34.37 14.27 -16.28
N ALA A 430 -34.31 12.95 -16.22
CA ALA A 430 -33.79 12.22 -15.07
C ALA A 430 -32.30 11.91 -15.29
N TRP A 431 -31.55 11.70 -14.22
CA TRP A 431 -30.14 11.35 -14.26
C TRP A 431 -29.88 10.09 -13.46
N ALA A 432 -28.96 9.26 -13.94
CA ALA A 432 -28.37 8.21 -13.10
C ALA A 432 -27.41 8.88 -12.11
N VAL A 433 -27.63 8.70 -10.82
CA VAL A 433 -26.81 9.27 -9.76
C VAL A 433 -26.36 8.14 -8.85
N ARG A 434 -25.05 8.09 -8.59
CA ARG A 434 -24.47 7.19 -7.60
C ARG A 434 -24.16 7.94 -6.32
N LEU A 435 -24.73 7.51 -5.21
CA LEU A 435 -24.55 8.12 -3.91
C LEU A 435 -23.89 7.12 -2.97
N TYR A 436 -22.88 7.57 -2.22
CA TYR A 436 -22.21 6.73 -1.24
C TYR A 436 -22.04 7.40 0.12
N TYR A 437 -22.11 6.56 1.15
CA TYR A 437 -21.55 6.82 2.48
C TYR A 437 -20.32 5.94 2.66
N LYS A 438 -19.15 6.55 2.88
CA LYS A 438 -17.85 5.87 2.95
C LYS A 438 -17.18 6.13 4.30
N PRO A 439 -17.33 5.23 5.29
CA PRO A 439 -16.73 5.42 6.60
C PRO A 439 -15.21 5.18 6.55
N PHE A 440 -14.46 6.06 7.21
CA PHE A 440 -13.01 6.00 7.43
C PHE A 440 -12.11 5.81 6.19
N VAL A 441 -12.61 6.05 4.97
CA VAL A 441 -11.82 5.87 3.73
C VAL A 441 -10.52 6.68 3.75
N ARG A 442 -10.55 7.89 4.31
CA ARG A 442 -9.38 8.77 4.45
C ARG A 442 -8.28 8.22 5.34
N TRP A 443 -8.60 7.30 6.25
CA TRP A 443 -7.61 6.67 7.13
C TRP A 443 -6.68 5.74 6.36
N ILE A 444 -7.13 5.19 5.22
CA ILE A 444 -6.30 4.41 4.31
C ILE A 444 -5.08 5.24 3.89
N TRP A 445 -5.34 6.47 3.43
CA TRP A 445 -4.29 7.40 2.97
C TRP A 445 -3.53 8.03 4.14
N ALA A 446 -4.20 8.40 5.23
CA ALA A 446 -3.53 8.95 6.42
C ALA A 446 -2.51 7.96 7.01
N GLY A 447 -2.86 6.68 7.09
CA GLY A 447 -1.94 5.62 7.49
C GLY A 447 -0.77 5.44 6.51
N GLY A 448 -1.05 5.55 5.21
CA GLY A 448 -0.03 5.55 4.15
C GLY A 448 0.96 6.72 4.23
N LEU A 449 0.47 7.93 4.50
CA LEU A 449 1.30 9.10 4.74
C LEU A 449 2.13 8.95 6.03
N LEU A 450 1.56 8.37 7.09
CA LEU A 450 2.26 8.08 8.33
C LEU A 450 3.38 7.03 8.13
N MET A 451 3.14 6.03 7.27
CA MET A 451 4.16 5.08 6.80
C MET A 451 5.32 5.78 6.10
N ALA A 452 5.01 6.63 5.12
CA ALA A 452 6.02 7.41 4.41
C ALA A 452 6.82 8.33 5.35
N LEU A 453 6.14 9.00 6.29
CA LEU A 453 6.79 9.82 7.32
C LEU A 453 7.74 8.98 8.19
N GLY A 454 7.32 7.77 8.59
CA GLY A 454 8.19 6.84 9.32
C GLY A 454 9.45 6.45 8.55
N GLY A 455 9.32 6.24 7.23
CA GLY A 455 10.45 6.03 6.33
C GLY A 455 11.39 7.24 6.25
N LEU A 456 10.84 8.46 6.13
CA LEU A 456 11.61 9.71 6.14
C LEU A 456 12.38 9.92 7.45
N LEU A 457 11.74 9.67 8.60
CA LEU A 457 12.40 9.72 9.91
C LEU A 457 13.58 8.74 10.01
N CYS A 458 13.46 7.55 9.40
CA CYS A 458 14.57 6.61 9.30
C CYS A 458 15.72 7.10 8.40
N LEU A 459 15.41 7.82 7.33
CA LEU A 459 16.40 8.37 6.40
C LEU A 459 17.24 9.49 7.00
N VAL A 460 16.61 10.39 7.76
CA VAL A 460 17.28 11.55 8.37
C VAL A 460 18.04 11.22 9.66
N ASP A 461 18.06 9.94 10.07
CA ASP A 461 18.74 9.49 11.29
C ASP A 461 20.25 9.84 11.24
N PRO A 462 20.81 10.44 12.31
CA PRO A 462 22.21 10.87 12.34
C PRO A 462 23.23 9.77 12.01
N ARG A 463 22.87 8.47 12.16
CA ARG A 463 23.76 7.35 11.81
C ARG A 463 24.23 7.34 10.35
N TYR A 464 23.50 7.99 9.46
CA TYR A 464 23.87 8.10 8.04
C TYR A 464 24.71 9.35 7.70
N ARG A 465 24.91 10.27 8.66
CA ARG A 465 25.78 11.43 8.46
C ARG A 465 27.25 10.98 8.38
N ARG A 466 28.03 11.57 7.46
CA ARG A 466 29.49 11.34 7.39
C ARG A 466 30.10 11.69 8.76
N ARG A 467 30.85 10.75 9.37
CA ARG A 467 31.72 11.09 10.51
C ARG A 467 32.78 12.06 9.98
N LYS A 468 33.02 13.18 10.69
CA LYS A 468 34.19 14.03 10.41
C LYS A 468 35.44 13.15 10.46
N PRO A 469 36.42 13.33 9.55
CA PRO A 469 37.74 12.75 9.74
C PRO A 469 38.23 13.16 11.13
N LEU A 470 38.76 12.21 11.90
CA LEU A 470 39.49 12.56 13.12
C LEU A 470 40.65 13.48 12.70
N PRO A 471 40.95 14.57 13.45
CA PRO A 471 42.14 15.35 13.19
C PRO A 471 43.34 14.39 13.19
N GLU A 472 44.19 14.48 12.17
CA GLU A 472 45.48 13.80 12.21
C GLU A 472 46.19 14.26 13.49
N ALA A 473 46.59 13.30 14.32
CA ALA A 473 47.41 13.59 15.48
C ALA A 473 48.76 14.08 14.92
N GLY A 474 48.99 15.39 15.02
CA GLY A 474 50.22 16.06 14.60
C GLY A 474 51.41 15.70 15.47
#